data_AF-A0A519KG94-F1
#
_entry.id   AF-A0A519KG94-F1
#
_cell.length_a   1.000
_cell.length_b   1.000
_cell.length_c   1.000
_cell.angle_alpha   90.00
_cell.angle_beta   90.00
_cell.angle_gamma   90.00
#
_symmetry.space_group_name_H-M   'P 1'
#
loop_
_entity.id
_entity.type
_entity.pdbx_description
1 polymer ?
#
loop_
_entity_poly.entity_id
_entity_poly.type
_entity_poly.pdbx_seq_one_letter_code
_entity_poly.pdbx_strand_id
1 'polypeptide(L)'
;MNAKKTTYDNSFVTIKDQELDIHYRQNNFVVDLHSVSKMYLTKKKSRYEAWIPILRRFMDPEYNLCIRTRDNKEIRMDVKASEKQFFIEPIAVVRGMGKSNLFSAS
;
A
#
# COMPACT_ATOMS: atom_id res chain seq x y z
N MET A 1 25.18 -0.65 15.57
CA MET A 1 24.19 0.34 15.09
C MET A 1 22.81 -0.14 15.51
N ASN A 2 22.12 0.58 16.40
CA ASN A 2 20.75 0.22 16.83
C ASN A 2 19.76 0.60 15.72
N ALA A 3 19.33 -0.37 14.93
CA ALA A 3 18.21 -0.17 14.02
C ALA A 3 16.98 0.18 14.86
N LYS A 4 16.48 1.41 14.72
CA LYS A 4 15.20 1.81 15.32
C LYS A 4 14.16 0.77 14.88
N LYS A 5 13.60 0.03 15.83
CA LYS A 5 12.51 -0.91 15.56
C LYS A 5 11.31 -0.12 15.08
N THR A 6 11.12 -0.04 13.77
CA THR A 6 9.90 0.51 13.18
C THR A 6 8.79 -0.51 13.44
N THR A 7 7.88 -0.15 14.34
CA THR A 7 6.67 -0.92 14.59
C THR A 7 5.50 -0.04 14.18
N TYR A 8 4.76 -0.48 13.17
CA TYR A 8 3.48 0.10 12.79
C TYR A 8 2.45 -1.02 12.84
N ASP A 9 1.27 -0.73 13.36
CA ASP A 9 0.22 -1.73 13.44
C ASP A 9 -1.15 -1.09 13.28
N ASN A 10 -1.97 -1.66 12.40
CA ASN A 10 -3.37 -1.33 12.28
C ASN A 10 -4.18 -2.58 11.90
N SER A 11 -5.50 -2.45 11.79
CA SER A 11 -6.40 -3.58 11.53
C SER A 11 -6.11 -4.42 10.29
N PHE A 12 -5.33 -3.92 9.32
CA PHE A 12 -5.04 -4.59 8.05
C PHE A 12 -3.56 -4.68 7.68
N VAL A 13 -2.70 -3.88 8.29
CA VAL A 13 -1.29 -3.77 7.93
C VAL A 13 -0.44 -3.70 9.20
N THR A 14 0.48 -4.65 9.33
CA THR A 14 1.47 -4.68 10.40
C THR A 14 2.85 -4.56 9.76
N ILE A 15 3.68 -3.65 10.27
CA ILE A 15 5.08 -3.50 9.90
C ILE A 15 5.92 -3.76 11.14
N LYS A 16 6.66 -4.87 11.15
CA LYS A 16 7.47 -5.28 12.31
C LYS A 16 8.73 -5.96 11.84
N ASP A 17 9.85 -5.68 12.51
CA ASP A 17 11.12 -6.40 12.32
C ASP A 17 11.57 -6.54 10.84
N GLN A 18 11.28 -5.53 10.01
CA GLN A 18 11.56 -5.47 8.55
C GLN A 18 10.59 -6.25 7.65
N GLU A 19 9.49 -6.75 8.18
CA GLU A 19 8.42 -7.35 7.39
C GLU A 19 7.24 -6.41 7.26
N LEU A 20 6.64 -6.40 6.07
CA LEU A 20 5.34 -5.79 5.77
C LEU A 20 4.35 -6.95 5.66
N ASP A 21 3.50 -7.06 6.67
CA ASP A 21 2.42 -8.03 6.74
C ASP A 21 1.09 -7.34 6.47
N ILE A 22 0.32 -7.85 5.51
CA ILE A 22 -0.95 -7.26 5.12
C ILE A 22 -2.01 -8.35 5.09
N HIS A 23 -2.99 -8.19 5.98
CA HIS A 23 -4.16 -9.05 6.12
C HIS A 23 -5.40 -8.26 5.71
N TYR A 24 -5.87 -8.46 4.49
CA TYR A 24 -7.01 -7.71 3.98
C TYR A 24 -7.96 -8.58 3.16
N ARG A 25 -9.16 -8.78 3.72
CA ARG A 25 -10.20 -9.67 3.18
C ARG A 25 -9.69 -11.10 3.02
N GLN A 26 -9.61 -11.59 1.78
CA GLN A 26 -9.12 -12.92 1.44
C GLN A 26 -7.65 -12.90 1.01
N ASN A 27 -7.02 -11.72 0.97
CA ASN A 27 -5.61 -11.59 0.61
C ASN A 27 -4.78 -11.44 1.88
N ASN A 28 -3.88 -12.38 2.11
CA ASN A 28 -2.87 -12.31 3.14
C ASN A 28 -1.52 -12.44 2.46
N PHE A 29 -0.62 -11.50 2.69
CA PHE A 29 0.74 -11.61 2.17
C PHE A 29 1.72 -10.93 3.11
N VAL A 30 2.89 -11.56 3.20
CA VAL A 30 4.04 -11.08 3.94
C VAL A 30 5.14 -10.81 2.93
N VAL A 31 5.73 -9.62 3.00
CA VAL A 31 6.84 -9.24 2.14
C VAL A 31 7.93 -8.56 2.96
N ASP A 32 9.18 -8.90 2.69
CA ASP A 32 10.33 -8.20 3.27
C ASP A 32 10.34 -6.74 2.80
N LEU A 33 10.34 -5.79 3.74
CA LEU A 33 10.41 -4.35 3.46
C LEU A 33 11.62 -3.96 2.64
N HIS A 34 12.76 -4.65 2.77
CA HIS A 34 13.94 -4.37 1.93
C HIS A 34 13.70 -4.70 0.47
N SER A 35 12.86 -5.71 0.21
CA SER A 35 12.46 -6.08 -1.13
C SER A 35 11.44 -5.10 -1.72
N VAL A 36 10.75 -4.31 -0.90
CA VAL A 36 9.78 -3.30 -1.34
C VAL A 36 10.50 -2.04 -1.85
N SER A 37 10.21 -1.64 -3.08
CA SER A 37 10.68 -0.38 -3.66
C SER A 37 9.67 0.75 -3.48
N LYS A 38 8.37 0.45 -3.59
CA LYS A 38 7.30 1.45 -3.50
C LYS A 38 5.98 0.83 -3.07
N MET A 39 5.22 1.56 -2.26
CA MET A 39 3.83 1.24 -1.91
C MET A 39 2.96 2.46 -2.24
N TYR A 40 1.79 2.26 -2.88
CA TYR A 40 0.89 3.35 -3.26
C TYR A 40 -0.54 2.86 -3.57
N LEU A 41 -1.51 3.77 -3.51
CA LEU A 41 -2.89 3.52 -3.95
C LEU A 41 -3.10 4.08 -5.37
N THR A 42 -3.83 3.34 -6.20
CA THR A 42 -4.34 3.82 -7.49
C THR A 42 -5.86 3.76 -7.51
N LYS A 43 -6.51 4.75 -8.10
CA LYS A 43 -7.96 4.69 -8.31
C LYS A 43 -8.26 3.73 -9.46
N LYS A 44 -9.18 2.77 -9.27
CA LYS A 44 -9.68 1.94 -10.38
C LYS A 44 -10.52 2.81 -11.30
N LYS A 45 -10.28 2.71 -12.61
CA LYS A 45 -11.17 3.30 -13.61
C LYS A 45 -12.47 2.53 -13.58
N SER A 46 -13.60 3.20 -13.32
CA SER A 46 -14.89 2.52 -13.40
C SER A 46 -15.16 2.18 -14.86
N ARG A 47 -15.50 0.92 -15.17
CA ARG A 47 -15.87 0.51 -16.54
C ARG A 47 -17.07 1.28 -17.11
N TYR A 48 -17.85 1.93 -16.25
CA TYR A 48 -19.01 2.74 -16.59
C TYR A 48 -18.68 4.21 -16.94
N GLU A 49 -17.40 4.59 -17.00
CA GLU A 49 -16.98 5.98 -17.23
C GLU A 49 -17.50 6.59 -18.53
N ALA A 50 -18.00 5.78 -19.47
CA ALA A 50 -18.39 6.29 -20.78
C ALA A 50 -19.88 6.70 -20.90
N TRP A 51 -20.86 6.04 -20.26
CA TRP A 51 -22.24 6.09 -20.79
C TRP A 51 -23.32 6.71 -19.88
N ILE A 52 -23.16 6.78 -18.54
CA ILE A 52 -24.22 7.33 -17.67
C ILE A 52 -23.64 8.17 -16.51
N PRO A 53 -23.68 9.52 -16.61
CA PRO A 53 -23.15 10.44 -15.59
C PRO A 53 -23.82 10.31 -14.20
N ILE A 54 -25.08 9.87 -14.16
CA ILE A 54 -25.87 9.72 -12.93
C ILE A 54 -25.36 8.55 -12.09
N LEU A 55 -25.03 7.41 -12.71
CA LEU A 55 -24.51 6.24 -11.99
C LEU A 55 -23.14 6.50 -11.36
N ARG A 56 -22.37 7.46 -11.91
CA ARG A 56 -21.08 7.88 -11.36
C ARG A 56 -21.16 8.43 -9.93
N ARG A 57 -22.32 8.97 -9.51
CA ARG A 57 -22.52 9.50 -8.14
C ARG A 57 -22.83 8.40 -7.12
N PHE A 58 -23.28 7.23 -7.57
CA PHE A 58 -23.67 6.11 -6.71
C PHE A 58 -22.61 5.02 -6.60
N MET A 59 -21.57 5.06 -7.45
CA MET A 59 -20.46 4.13 -7.37
C MET A 59 -19.33 4.72 -6.54
N ASP A 60 -19.09 4.13 -5.37
CA ASP A 60 -17.91 4.44 -4.57
C ASP A 60 -16.64 4.15 -5.39
N PRO A 61 -15.67 5.07 -5.39
CA PRO A 61 -14.44 4.87 -6.15
C PRO A 61 -13.62 3.73 -5.55
N GLU A 62 -13.51 2.61 -6.26
CA GLU A 62 -12.61 1.54 -5.88
C GLU A 62 -11.14 1.94 -6.05
N TYR A 63 -10.28 1.38 -5.21
CA TYR A 63 -8.83 1.60 -5.25
C TYR A 63 -8.11 0.28 -5.44
N ASN A 64 -6.89 0.31 -5.95
CA ASN A 64 -5.93 -0.78 -5.79
C ASN A 64 -4.82 -0.32 -4.86
N LEU A 65 -4.47 -1.13 -3.87
CA LEU A 65 -3.17 -1.05 -3.21
C LEU A 65 -2.14 -1.75 -4.09
N CYS A 66 -1.09 -1.01 -4.44
CA CYS A 66 0.02 -1.49 -5.26
C CYS A 66 1.29 -1.52 -4.41
N ILE A 67 1.97 -2.66 -4.41
CA ILE A 67 3.29 -2.83 -3.79
C ILE A 67 4.24 -3.28 -4.87
N ARG A 68 5.18 -2.41 -5.22
CA ARG A 68 6.25 -2.70 -6.15
C ARG A 68 7.47 -3.15 -5.39
N THR A 69 8.04 -4.27 -5.79
CA THR A 69 9.30 -4.81 -5.28
C THR A 69 10.48 -4.25 -6.08
N ARG A 70 11.72 -4.45 -5.61
CA ARG A 70 12.94 -3.99 -6.27
C ARG A 70 13.26 -4.73 -7.56
N ASP A 71 12.76 -5.96 -7.71
CA ASP A 71 12.85 -6.75 -8.94
C ASP A 71 11.75 -6.36 -9.98
N ASN A 72 11.09 -5.21 -9.78
CA ASN A 72 10.01 -4.68 -10.62
C ASN A 72 8.74 -5.53 -10.69
N LYS A 73 8.58 -6.56 -9.84
CA LYS A 73 7.28 -7.20 -9.68
C LYS A 73 6.34 -6.26 -8.92
N GLU A 74 5.04 -6.40 -9.19
CA GLU A 74 4.02 -5.55 -8.59
C GLU A 74 2.86 -6.42 -8.09
N ILE A 75 2.65 -6.39 -6.78
CA ILE A 75 1.51 -7.00 -6.12
C ILE A 75 0.38 -5.95 -6.10
N ARG A 76 -0.81 -6.36 -6.51
CA ARG A 76 -1.99 -5.49 -6.56
C ARG A 76 -3.15 -6.13 -5.80
N MET A 77 -3.86 -5.30 -5.04
CA MET A 77 -5.03 -5.73 -4.30
C MET A 77 -6.16 -4.71 -4.39
N ASP A 78 -7.39 -5.20 -4.52
CA ASP A 78 -8.59 -4.39 -4.57
C ASP A 78 -9.01 -3.87 -3.19
N VAL A 79 -9.03 -2.55 -3.01
CA VAL A 79 -9.37 -1.84 -1.76
C VAL A 79 -10.68 -1.07 -1.92
N LYS A 80 -11.60 -1.22 -0.96
CA LYS A 80 -12.85 -0.41 -0.93
C LYS A 80 -12.52 1.05 -0.66
N ALA A 81 -13.34 1.94 -1.22
CA ALA A 81 -13.26 3.38 -0.97
C ALA A 81 -13.23 3.75 0.52
N SER A 82 -14.12 3.11 1.31
CA SER A 82 -14.27 3.34 2.75
C SER A 82 -13.07 2.88 3.58
N GLU A 83 -12.27 1.95 3.06
CA GLU A 83 -11.15 1.33 3.78
C GLU A 83 -9.79 1.89 3.33
N LYS A 84 -9.74 2.75 2.31
CA LYS A 84 -8.48 3.29 1.77
C LYS A 84 -7.63 4.02 2.81
N GLN A 85 -8.28 4.65 3.79
CA GLN A 85 -7.63 5.45 4.83
C GLN A 85 -6.65 4.65 5.67
N PHE A 86 -6.93 3.36 5.90
CA PHE A 86 -6.08 2.44 6.66
C PHE A 86 -4.76 2.12 5.95
N PHE A 87 -4.62 2.44 4.66
CA PHE A 87 -3.40 2.20 3.89
C PHE A 87 -2.55 3.46 3.70
N ILE A 88 -3.06 4.64 4.03
CA ILE A 88 -2.35 5.92 3.81
C ILE A 88 -1.09 6.01 4.68
N GLU A 89 -1.22 5.67 5.96
CA GLU A 89 -0.12 5.76 6.91
C GLU A 89 0.97 4.69 6.67
N PRO A 90 0.65 3.40 6.43
CA PRO A 90 1.65 2.41 5.98
C PRO A 90 2.43 2.87 4.74
N ILE A 91 1.74 3.45 3.74
CA ILE A 91 2.37 4.01 2.55
C ILE A 91 3.38 5.09 2.93
N ALA A 92 3.03 5.98 3.86
CA ALA A 92 3.91 7.04 4.34
C ALA A 92 5.13 6.48 5.06
N VAL A 93 4.96 5.45 5.91
CA VAL A 93 6.06 4.76 6.61
C VAL A 93 7.02 4.13 5.60
N VAL A 94 6.52 3.31 4.68
CA VAL A 94 7.34 2.65 3.63
C VAL A 94 8.08 3.69 2.80
N ARG A 95 7.41 4.79 2.43
CA ARG A 95 8.04 5.90 1.69
C ARG A 95 9.15 6.59 2.49
N GLY A 96 8.97 6.74 3.81
CA GLY A 96 9.97 7.31 4.71
C GLY A 96 11.23 6.45 4.79
N MET A 97 11.07 5.12 4.87
CA MET A 97 12.19 4.17 4.90
C MET A 97 13.03 4.20 3.63
N GLY A 98 12.38 4.35 2.47
CA GLY A 98 13.10 4.52 1.19
C GLY A 98 14.00 5.76 1.17
N LYS A 99 13.61 6.85 1.85
CA LYS A 99 14.40 8.08 1.92
C LYS A 99 15.58 7.99 2.90
N SER A 100 15.41 7.37 4.07
CA SER A 100 16.49 7.23 5.05
C SER A 100 17.67 6.40 4.54
N ASN A 101 17.41 5.42 3.69
CA ASN A 101 18.46 4.62 3.06
C ASN A 101 19.25 5.38 1.98
N LEU A 102 18.69 6.46 1.42
CA LEU A 102 19.37 7.32 0.43
C LEU A 102 20.34 8.32 1.08
N PHE A 103 20.10 8.75 2.32
CA PHE A 103 20.98 9.69 3.04
C PHE A 103 22.03 9.00 3.92
N SER A 104 21.99 7.67 4.04
CA SER A 104 22.96 6.88 4.82
C SER A 104 24.09 6.30 3.96
N ALA A 105 24.13 6.63 2.66
CA ALA A 105 25.10 6.12 1.69
C ALA A 105 26.06 7.22 1.19
N SER A 106 26.34 8.23 2.01
CA SER A 106 27.36 9.26 1.76
C SER A 106 28.57 9.05 2.64
#